data_AF-A0A7X9CSA0-F1
#
_entry.id   AF-A0A7X9CSA0-F1
#
_cell.length_a   1.000
_cell.length_b   1.000
_cell.length_c   1.000
_cell.angle_alpha   90.00
_cell.angle_beta   90.00
_cell.angle_gamma   90.00
#
_symmetry.space_group_name_H-M   'P 1'
#
loop_
_entity.id
_entity.type
_entity.pdbx_description
1 polymer ?
#
loop_
_entity_poly.entity_id
_entity_poly.type
_entity_poly.pdbx_seq_one_letter_code
_entity_poly.pdbx_strand_id
1 'polypeptide(L)' 'MKFICPNNTSSLIDYILKNYIKNDMIIADMTLGNGYDSCNILSYLNGTGFLYALDIQDLAINKSMENLKKINY' A
#
# COMPACT_ATOMS: atom_id res chain seq x y z
N MET A 1 4.14 26.15 -5.08
CA MET A 1 4.09 24.72 -5.45
C MET A 1 5.39 24.09 -4.97
N LYS A 2 5.36 23.09 -4.08
CA LYS A 2 6.58 22.46 -3.56
C LYS A 2 6.90 21.26 -4.47
N PHE A 3 7.97 21.34 -5.25
CA PHE A 3 8.42 20.21 -6.06
C PHE A 3 8.97 19.14 -5.12
N ILE A 4 8.32 17.97 -5.10
CA ILE A 4 8.84 16.78 -4.43
C ILE A 4 9.71 16.08 -5.46
N CYS A 5 11.03 16.10 -5.25
CA CYS A 5 11.96 15.26 -6.01
C CYS A 5 12.14 13.94 -5.25
N PRO A 6 11.67 12.80 -5.78
CA PRO A 6 11.92 11.50 -5.17
C PRO A 6 13.42 11.26 -5.06
N ASN A 7 13.87 10.88 -3.86
CA ASN A 7 15.27 10.66 -3.55
C ASN A 7 15.71 9.20 -3.69
N ASN A 8 14.76 8.28 -3.86
CA ASN A 8 14.99 6.86 -4.10
C ASN A 8 13.77 6.22 -4.79
N THR A 9 13.90 4.95 -5.16
CA THR A 9 12.83 4.22 -5.84
C THR A 9 11.56 4.12 -4.99
N SER A 10 11.68 3.86 -3.69
CA SER A 10 10.51 3.75 -2.81
C SER A 10 9.71 5.05 -2.73
N SER A 11 10.38 6.20 -2.61
CA SER A 11 9.70 7.51 -2.60
C SER A 11 9.12 7.88 -3.97
N LEU A 12 9.71 7.39 -5.06
CA LEU A 12 9.14 7.56 -6.41
C LEU A 12 7.86 6.73 -6.57
N ILE A 13 7.88 5.46 -6.15
CA ILE A 13 6.72 4.56 -6.22
C ILE A 13 5.58 5.09 -5.35
N ASP A 14 5.87 5.48 -4.10
CA ASP A 14 4.86 6.06 -3.21
C ASP A 14 4.23 7.33 -3.80
N TYR A 15 5.04 8.21 -4.42
CA TYR A 15 4.54 9.38 -5.13
C TYR A 15 3.61 8.99 -6.29
N ILE A 16 3.96 7.99 -7.10
CA ILE A 16 3.11 7.50 -8.19
C ILE A 16 1.79 6.97 -7.63
N LEU A 17 1.85 6.03 -6.67
CA LEU A 17 0.66 5.41 -6.06
C LEU A 17 -0.30 6.46 -5.50
N LYS A 18 0.21 7.41 -4.71
CA LYS A 18 -0.59 8.49 -4.12
C LYS A 18 -1.35 9.33 -5.16
N ASN A 19 -0.76 9.54 -6.33
CA ASN A 19 -1.38 10.37 -7.37
C ASN A 19 -2.40 9.59 -8.22
N TYR A 20 -2.21 8.28 -8.38
CA TYR A 20 -3.08 7.43 -9.22
C TYR A 20 -4.24 6.81 -8.45
N ILE A 21 -4.03 6.40 -7.20
CA ILE A 21 -5.07 5.77 -6.38
C ILE A 21 -6.17 6.79 -6.08
N LYS A 22 -7.42 6.35 -6.19
CA LYS A 22 -8.64 7.08 -5.86
C LYS A 22 -9.53 6.18 -5.00
N ASN A 23 -10.49 6.81 -4.34
CA ASN A 23 -11.52 6.11 -3.58
C ASN A 23 -12.25 5.08 -4.46
N ASP A 24 -12.75 4.03 -3.82
CA ASP A 24 -13.54 2.94 -4.41
C ASP A 24 -12.80 2.05 -5.45
N MET A 25 -11.48 2.22 -5.61
CA MET A 25 -10.68 1.37 -6.48
C MET A 25 -10.45 -0.03 -5.88
N ILE A 26 -10.39 -1.03 -6.75
CA ILE A 26 -9.91 -2.38 -6.42
C ILE A 26 -8.45 -2.48 -6.85
N ILE A 27 -7.58 -2.79 -5.91
CA ILE A 27 -6.13 -2.79 -6.10
C ILE A 27 -5.57 -4.17 -5.75
N ALA A 28 -4.48 -4.57 -6.41
CA ALA A 28 -3.75 -5.78 -6.09
C ALA A 28 -2.29 -5.45 -5.69
N ASP A 29 -1.87 -5.88 -4.51
CA ASP A 29 -0.47 -5.96 -4.11
C ASP A 29 0.01 -7.40 -4.36
N MET A 30 0.82 -7.58 -5.40
CA MET A 30 1.26 -8.90 -5.84
C MET A 30 2.47 -9.43 -5.07
N THR A 31 3.05 -8.63 -4.17
CA THR A 31 4.29 -8.95 -3.43
C THR A 31 4.23 -8.37 -2.02
N LEU A 32 3.26 -8.83 -1.23
CA LEU A 32 2.88 -8.26 0.06
C LEU A 32 4.06 -8.08 1.04
N GLY A 33 4.96 -9.06 1.17
CA GLY A 33 6.11 -8.98 2.06
C GLY A 33 5.73 -8.60 3.49
N ASN A 34 6.32 -7.52 4.03
CA ASN A 34 5.96 -7.00 5.36
C ASN A 34 4.69 -6.12 5.38
N GLY A 35 4.09 -5.85 4.23
CA GLY A 35 2.86 -5.10 4.07
C GLY A 35 3.00 -3.58 3.98
N TYR A 36 4.20 -3.02 3.80
CA TYR A 36 4.38 -1.57 3.78
C TYR A 36 3.66 -0.88 2.61
N ASP A 37 3.76 -1.43 1.40
CA ASP A 37 3.08 -0.87 0.23
C ASP A 37 1.56 -1.03 0.36
N SER A 38 1.10 -2.21 0.77
CA SER A 38 -0.30 -2.45 1.15
C SER A 38 -0.85 -1.44 2.16
N CYS A 39 -0.08 -1.11 3.21
CA CYS A 39 -0.43 -0.10 4.21
C CYS A 39 -0.63 1.29 3.57
N ASN A 40 0.31 1.70 2.71
CA ASN A 40 0.21 2.99 2.00
C ASN A 40 -0.99 3.01 1.07
N ILE A 41 -1.23 1.94 0.30
CA ILE A 41 -2.37 1.79 -0.61
C ILE A 41 -3.69 1.96 0.15
N LEU A 42 -3.89 1.26 1.26
CA LEU A 42 -5.10 1.39 2.08
C LEU A 42 -5.28 2.80 2.62
N SER A 43 -4.19 3.47 3.01
CA SER A 43 -4.26 4.87 3.46
C SER A 43 -4.73 5.80 2.34
N TYR A 44 -4.34 5.55 1.10
CA TYR A 44 -4.74 6.35 -0.07
C TYR A 44 -6.17 6.05 -0.53
N LEU A 45 -6.67 4.85 -0.25
CA LEU A 45 -8.07 4.46 -0.49
C LEU A 45 -9.05 5.11 0.51
N ASN A 46 -8.57 5.69 1.62
CA ASN A 46 -9.39 6.40 2.61
C ASN A 46 -10.63 5.60 3.11
N GLY A 47 -10.46 4.30 3.39
CA GLY A 47 -11.54 3.43 3.89
C GLY A 47 -12.59 3.02 2.86
N THR A 48 -12.28 3.19 1.57
CA THR A 48 -13.17 2.79 0.46
C THR A 48 -12.46 1.79 -0.46
N GLY A 49 -13.19 1.14 -1.36
CA GLY A 49 -12.61 0.18 -2.31
C GLY A 49 -12.19 -1.14 -1.67
N PHE A 50 -11.17 -1.79 -2.25
CA PHE A 50 -10.67 -3.06 -1.75
C PHE A 50 -9.21 -3.32 -2.17
N LEU A 51 -8.44 -4.00 -1.32
CA LEU A 51 -7.07 -4.44 -1.62
C LEU A 51 -6.98 -5.97 -1.54
N TYR A 52 -6.56 -6.61 -2.63
CA TYR A 52 -6.10 -7.99 -2.63
C TYR A 52 -4.58 -8.02 -2.51
N ALA A 53 -4.05 -8.61 -1.45
CA ALA A 53 -2.60 -8.74 -1.27
C ALA A 53 -2.18 -10.20 -1.27
N LEU A 54 -1.11 -10.52 -2.00
CA LEU A 54 -0.62 -11.87 -2.20
C LEU A 54 0.85 -11.97 -1.80
N ASP A 55 1.19 -13.07 -1.13
CA ASP A 55 2.55 -13.53 -0.95
C ASP A 55 2.58 -15.06 -1.00
N ILE A 56 3.71 -15.63 -1.35
CA ILE A 56 3.91 -17.08 -1.31
C ILE A 56 4.33 -17.58 0.08
N GLN A 57 4.75 -16.67 0.96
CA GLN A 57 5.27 -17.01 2.29
C GLN A 57 4.23 -16.73 3.38
N ASP A 58 3.83 -17.77 4.14
CA ASP A 58 2.94 -17.61 5.30
C ASP A 58 3.49 -16.62 6.33
N LEU A 59 4.81 -16.54 6.48
CA LEU A 59 5.45 -15.56 7.38
C LEU A 59 5.16 -14.12 6.96
N ALA A 60 5.19 -13.83 5.66
CA ALA A 60 4.88 -12.51 5.12
C ALA A 60 3.40 -12.16 5.35
N ILE A 61 2.51 -13.11 5.08
CA ILE A 61 1.07 -12.97 5.34
C ILE A 61 0.81 -12.68 6.83
N ASN A 62 1.40 -13.45 7.74
CA ASN A 62 1.17 -13.26 9.17
C ASN A 62 1.72 -11.92 9.68
N LYS A 63 2.94 -11.55 9.28
CA LYS A 63 3.55 -10.27 9.68
C LYS A 63 2.79 -9.07 9.14
N SER A 64 2.38 -9.12 7.87
CA SER A 64 1.62 -8.03 7.26
C SER A 64 0.24 -7.88 7.90
N MET A 65 -0.45 -8.97 8.24
CA MET A 65 -1.73 -8.92 8.97
C MET A 65 -1.62 -8.18 10.30
N GLU A 66 -0.51 -8.33 11.04
CA GLU A 66 -0.27 -7.56 12.27
C GLU A 66 -0.09 -6.06 12.01
N ASN A 67 0.52 -5.69 10.88
CA ASN A 67 0.70 -4.30 10.49
C ASN A 67 -0.59 -3.67 9.97
N LEU A 68 -1.35 -4.40 9.15
CA LEU A 68 -2.60 -3.93 8.55
C LEU A 68 -3.69 -3.70 9.61
N LYS A 69 -3.73 -4.50 10.68
CA LYS A 69 -4.63 -4.27 11.83
C LYS A 69 -4.45 -2.93 12.54
N LYS A 70 -3.31 -2.27 12.36
CA LYS A 70 -3.03 -0.95 12.96
C LYS A 70 -3.61 0.19 12.12
N ILE A 71 -4.04 -0.09 10.90
CA ILE A 71 -4.64 0.90 10.00
C ILE A 71 -6.14 0.91 10.23
N ASN A 72 -6.67 2.11 10.41
CA ASN A 72 -8.10 2.32 10.38
C ASN A 72 -8.53 2.41 8.91
N TYR A 73 -8.97 1.29 8.37
CA TYR A 73 -9.51 1.14 7.02
C TYR A 73 -10.98 0.76 7.11
#